data_AF-A0A6A7G1N2-F1
#
_entry.id   AF-A0A6A7G1N2-F1
#
_cell.length_a   1.000
_cell.length_b   1.000
_cell.length_c   1.000
_cell.angle_alpha   90.00
_cell.angle_beta   90.00
_cell.angle_gamma   90.00
#
_symmetry.space_group_name_H-M   'P 1'
#
loop_
_entity.id
_entity.type
_entity.pdbx_description
1 polymer ?
#
loop_
_entity_poly.entity_id
_entity_poly.type
_entity_poly.pdbx_seq_one_letter_code
_entity_poly.pdbx_strand_id
1 'polypeptide(L)'
;MNMAKNVLKLVYEQKQKQVTSALQAYKKAQNILFEQRQQLQNLQQYRRQYTEQLSVKGALGLSVSELRKYQQFIVQIDLGLSKQQQMLVKLEYDVHAYKKSWLECQINSKAIAMLLHKKALKEEKIENIKEQKLLDEFTIFQYFQKRSQI
;
A
#
# COMPACT_ATOMS: atom_id res chain seq x y z
N MET A 1 -31.57 -1.20 -18.64
CA MET A 1 -30.95 -0.97 -17.32
C MET A 1 -29.44 -1.31 -17.26
N ASN A 2 -28.73 -1.56 -18.37
CA ASN A 2 -27.40 -2.19 -18.34
C ASN A 2 -26.17 -1.26 -18.42
N MET A 3 -26.22 -0.11 -19.10
CA MET A 3 -25.01 0.70 -19.33
C MET A 3 -24.44 1.34 -18.05
N ALA A 4 -25.26 2.03 -17.26
CA ALA A 4 -24.78 2.75 -16.07
C ALA A 4 -24.24 1.84 -14.94
N LYS A 5 -24.77 0.61 -14.82
CA LYS A 5 -24.27 -0.41 -13.87
C LYS A 5 -22.93 -0.97 -14.34
N ASN A 6 -22.80 -1.23 -15.63
CA ASN A 6 -21.57 -1.71 -16.24
C ASN A 6 -20.44 -0.66 -16.15
N VAL A 7 -20.76 0.62 -16.39
CA VAL A 7 -19.83 1.73 -16.20
C VAL A 7 -19.36 1.84 -14.75
N LEU A 8 -20.26 1.77 -13.76
CA LEU A 8 -19.87 1.87 -12.35
C LEU A 8 -19.00 0.68 -11.90
N LYS A 9 -19.27 -0.52 -12.42
CA LYS A 9 -18.45 -1.71 -12.19
C LYS A 9 -17.05 -1.57 -12.80
N LEU A 10 -16.96 -1.08 -14.04
CA LEU A 10 -15.68 -0.79 -14.70
C LEU A 10 -14.85 0.24 -13.92
N VAL A 11 -15.49 1.32 -13.45
CA VAL A 11 -14.82 2.32 -12.61
C VAL A 11 -14.31 1.70 -11.31
N TYR A 12 -15.10 0.83 -10.67
CA TYR A 12 -14.66 0.11 -9.47
C TYR A 12 -13.45 -0.78 -9.74
N GLU A 13 -13.46 -1.56 -10.83
CA GLU A 13 -12.32 -2.39 -11.24
C GLU A 13 -11.07 -1.55 -11.50
N GLN A 14 -11.21 -0.40 -12.16
CA GLN A 14 -10.12 0.55 -12.37
C GLN A 14 -9.59 1.09 -11.03
N LYS A 15 -10.46 1.44 -10.09
CA LYS A 15 -10.06 1.88 -8.74
C LYS A 15 -9.33 0.79 -7.97
N GLN A 16 -9.76 -0.47 -8.08
CA GLN A 16 -9.05 -1.58 -7.45
C GLN A 16 -7.66 -1.80 -8.04
N LYS A 17 -7.49 -1.64 -9.36
CA LYS A 17 -6.16 -1.65 -9.98
C LYS A 17 -5.28 -0.52 -9.45
N GLN A 18 -5.83 0.68 -9.27
CA GLN A 18 -5.11 1.82 -8.66
C GLN A 18 -4.70 1.53 -7.21
N VAL A 19 -5.58 0.94 -6.39
CA VAL A 19 -5.26 0.52 -5.01
C VAL A 19 -4.10 -0.47 -4.99
N THR A 20 -4.15 -1.50 -5.84
CA THR A 20 -3.09 -2.52 -5.91
C THR A 20 -1.75 -1.90 -6.34
N SER A 21 -1.76 -1.02 -7.35
CA SER A 21 -0.54 -0.33 -7.80
C SER A 21 0.02 0.58 -6.71
N ALA A 22 -0.82 1.36 -6.02
CA ALA A 22 -0.39 2.21 -4.91
C ALA A 22 0.17 1.39 -3.73
N LEU A 23 -0.42 0.22 -3.43
CA LEU A 23 0.09 -0.70 -2.42
C LEU A 23 1.47 -1.25 -2.80
N GLN A 24 1.67 -1.62 -4.06
CA GLN A 24 2.97 -2.08 -4.56
C GLN A 24 4.03 -0.98 -4.43
N ALA A 25 3.70 0.26 -4.82
CA ALA A 25 4.59 1.41 -4.66
C ALA A 25 4.95 1.67 -3.20
N TYR A 26 3.96 1.64 -2.31
CA TYR A 26 4.18 1.78 -0.86
C TYR A 26 5.10 0.68 -0.30
N LYS A 27 4.83 -0.59 -0.62
CA LYS A 27 5.68 -1.71 -0.19
C LYS A 27 7.11 -1.57 -0.72
N LYS A 28 7.28 -1.17 -1.98
CA LYS A 28 8.60 -0.94 -2.56
C LYS A 28 9.35 0.16 -1.80
N ALA A 29 8.70 1.28 -1.50
CA ALA A 29 9.30 2.36 -0.72
C ALA A 29 9.69 1.89 0.70
N GLN A 30 8.86 1.09 1.36
CA GLN A 30 9.19 0.51 2.66
C GLN A 30 10.41 -0.39 2.61
N ASN A 31 10.52 -1.25 1.59
CA ASN A 31 11.68 -2.14 1.42
C ASN A 31 12.96 -1.34 1.19
N ILE A 32 12.92 -0.31 0.33
CA ILE A 32 14.07 0.57 0.10
C ILE A 32 14.50 1.26 1.40
N LEU A 33 13.55 1.78 2.18
CA LEU A 33 13.86 2.39 3.48
C LEU A 33 14.50 1.38 4.44
N PHE A 34 13.98 0.16 4.50
CA PHE A 34 14.53 -0.90 5.35
C PHE A 34 15.97 -1.25 4.96
N GLU A 35 16.24 -1.48 3.67
CA GLU A 35 17.58 -1.79 3.15
C GLU A 35 18.57 -0.66 3.46
N GLN A 36 18.15 0.59 3.28
CA GLN A 36 19.00 1.75 3.56
C GLN A 36 19.30 1.91 5.06
N ARG A 37 18.34 1.59 5.94
CA ARG A 37 18.57 1.58 7.39
C ARG A 37 19.57 0.49 7.78
N GLN A 38 19.47 -0.69 7.18
CA GLN A 38 20.42 -1.77 7.40
C GLN A 38 21.84 -1.39 6.93
N GLN A 39 21.95 -0.77 5.76
CA GLN A 39 23.23 -0.26 5.26
C GLN A 39 23.85 0.79 6.18
N LEU A 40 23.05 1.75 6.68
CA LEU A 40 23.52 2.73 7.66
C LEU A 40 24.05 2.04 8.93
N GLN A 41 23.31 1.08 9.47
CA GLN A 41 23.71 0.33 10.66
C GLN A 41 25.03 -0.41 10.44
N ASN A 42 25.18 -1.07 9.28
CA ASN A 42 26.42 -1.75 8.92
C ASN A 42 27.60 -0.78 8.82
N LEU A 43 27.39 0.40 8.22
CA LEU A 43 28.44 1.42 8.11
C LEU A 43 28.84 1.99 9.48
N GLN A 44 27.87 2.19 10.38
CA GLN A 44 28.15 2.59 11.77
C GLN A 44 28.92 1.52 12.54
N GLN A 45 28.56 0.24 12.37
CA GLN A 45 29.30 -0.86 12.98
C GLN A 45 30.73 -0.93 12.45
N TYR A 46 30.90 -0.83 11.13
CA TYR A 46 32.21 -0.82 10.50
C TYR A 46 33.09 0.32 11.01
N ARG A 47 32.52 1.53 11.17
CA ARG A 47 33.21 2.67 11.78
C ARG A 47 33.71 2.36 13.19
N ARG A 48 32.87 1.75 14.05
CA ARG A 48 33.23 1.39 15.42
C ARG A 48 34.39 0.40 15.43
N GLN A 49 34.26 -0.70 14.69
CA GLN A 49 35.30 -1.72 14.57
C GLN A 49 36.62 -1.13 14.06
N TYR A 50 36.56 -0.23 13.08
CA TYR A 50 37.76 0.42 12.54
C TYR A 50 38.42 1.35 13.55
N THR A 51 37.63 2.07 14.36
CA THR A 51 38.13 2.95 15.42
C THR A 51 38.77 2.14 16.56
N GLU A 52 38.17 1.00 16.94
CA GLU A 52 38.73 0.07 17.92
C GLU A 52 40.09 -0.48 17.44
N GLN A 53 40.19 -0.89 16.17
CA GLN A 53 41.44 -1.33 15.56
C GLN A 53 42.53 -0.24 15.60
N LEU A 54 42.16 1.02 15.32
CA LEU A 54 43.07 2.16 15.44
C LEU A 54 43.56 2.32 16.88
N SER A 55 42.67 2.23 17.87
CA SER A 55 43.03 2.36 19.30
C SER A 55 44.04 1.28 19.72
N VAL A 56 43.81 0.02 19.34
CA VAL A 56 44.71 -1.10 19.66
C VAL A 56 46.07 -0.90 19.00
N LYS A 57 46.11 -0.56 17.70
CA LYS A 57 47.38 -0.31 17.00
C LYS A 57 48.10 0.94 17.53
N GLY A 58 47.37 1.97 17.91
CA GLY A 58 47.94 3.18 18.51
C GLY A 58 48.64 2.91 19.84
N ALA A 59 48.09 2.02 20.67
CA ALA A 59 48.73 1.59 21.91
C ALA A 59 50.06 0.83 21.66
N LEU A 60 50.20 0.16 20.52
CA LEU A 60 51.42 -0.55 20.12
C LEU A 60 52.46 0.34 19.41
N GLY A 61 52.12 1.61 19.17
CA GLY A 61 52.92 2.54 18.38
C GLY A 61 52.54 2.51 16.90
N LEU A 62 52.15 3.68 16.36
CA LEU A 62 51.80 3.88 14.95
C LEU A 62 52.72 4.93 14.34
N SER A 63 53.12 4.74 13.08
CA SER A 63 53.77 5.83 12.34
C SER A 63 52.77 6.95 12.05
N VAL A 64 53.29 8.18 11.90
CA VAL A 64 52.47 9.35 11.50
C VAL A 64 51.76 9.11 10.16
N SER A 65 52.40 8.37 9.24
CA SER A 65 51.85 8.04 7.93
C SER A 65 50.62 7.12 8.04
N GLU A 66 50.65 6.12 8.92
CA GLU A 66 49.55 5.20 9.13
C GLU A 66 48.41 5.91 9.84
N LEU A 67 48.70 6.66 10.90
CA LEU A 67 47.69 7.46 11.62
C LEU A 67 46.92 8.37 10.67
N ARG A 68 47.61 9.05 9.74
CA ARG A 68 46.97 9.90 8.72
C ARG A 68 46.04 9.09 7.81
N LYS A 69 46.43 7.89 7.36
CA LYS A 69 45.57 7.01 6.54
C LYS A 69 44.30 6.61 7.29
N TYR A 70 44.40 6.22 8.56
CA TYR A 70 43.24 5.88 9.38
C TYR A 70 42.29 7.08 9.54
N GLN A 71 42.82 8.26 9.85
CA GLN A 71 42.02 9.48 9.98
C GLN A 71 41.29 9.83 8.68
N GLN A 72 41.97 9.77 7.53
CA GLN A 72 41.35 10.02 6.24
C GLN A 72 40.19 9.05 5.97
N PHE A 73 40.37 7.77 6.27
CA PHE A 73 39.32 6.78 6.06
C PHE A 73 38.12 6.98 6.99
N ILE A 74 38.33 7.32 8.26
CA ILE A 74 37.25 7.66 9.20
C ILE A 74 36.45 8.85 8.66
N VAL A 75 37.12 9.89 8.17
CA VAL A 75 36.44 11.05 7.55
C VAL A 75 35.60 10.62 6.35
N GLN A 76 36.08 9.71 5.50
CA GLN A 76 35.29 9.20 4.38
C GLN A 76 34.04 8.42 4.84
N ILE A 77 34.16 7.61 5.88
CA ILE A 77 33.01 6.91 6.48
C ILE A 77 32.00 7.92 7.03
N ASP A 78 32.47 8.95 7.76
CA ASP A 78 31.61 9.96 8.37
C ASP A 78 30.85 10.79 7.32
N LEU A 79 31.52 11.12 6.22
CA LEU A 79 30.87 11.76 5.06
C LEU A 79 29.80 10.84 4.44
N GLY A 80 30.08 9.54 4.32
CA GLY A 80 29.11 8.55 3.84
C GLY A 80 27.90 8.41 4.77
N LEU A 81 28.14 8.31 6.08
CA LEU A 81 27.10 8.25 7.11
C LEU A 81 26.17 9.46 7.06
N SER A 82 26.75 10.67 6.98
CA SER A 82 25.96 11.90 6.88
C SER A 82 25.07 11.92 5.65
N LYS A 83 25.61 11.55 4.47
CA LYS A 83 24.82 11.43 3.23
C LYS A 83 23.71 10.41 3.35
N GLN A 84 23.98 9.24 3.94
CA GLN A 84 23.00 8.18 4.08
C GLN A 84 21.90 8.55 5.07
N GLN A 85 22.21 9.25 6.16
CA GLN A 85 21.22 9.80 7.08
C GLN A 85 20.28 10.80 6.39
N GLN A 86 20.82 11.72 5.58
CA GLN A 86 19.99 12.65 4.80
C GLN A 86 19.09 11.94 3.79
N MET A 87 19.60 10.88 3.15
CA MET A 87 18.81 10.05 2.24
C MET A 87 17.68 9.32 2.97
N LEU A 88 17.93 8.79 4.17
CA LEU A 88 16.92 8.12 4.98
C LEU A 88 15.76 9.04 5.34
N VAL A 89 16.03 10.29 5.70
CA VAL A 89 14.97 11.28 5.97
C VAL A 89 14.06 11.43 4.74
N LYS A 90 14.64 11.54 3.53
CA LYS A 90 13.84 11.63 2.29
C LYS A 90 13.00 10.37 2.06
N LEU A 91 13.58 9.19 2.25
CA LEU A 91 12.88 7.91 2.10
C LEU A 91 11.75 7.74 3.11
N GLU A 92 11.91 8.25 4.32
CA GLU A 92 10.82 8.27 5.32
C GLU A 92 9.65 9.13 4.84
N TYR A 93 9.93 10.34 4.34
CA TYR A 93 8.90 11.17 3.73
C TYR A 93 8.22 10.50 2.54
N ASP A 94 8.98 9.83 1.66
CA ASP A 94 8.44 9.10 0.52
C ASP A 94 7.50 7.97 0.97
N VAL A 95 7.92 7.16 1.95
CA VAL A 95 7.09 6.10 2.52
C VAL A 95 5.79 6.67 3.08
N HIS A 96 5.83 7.79 3.79
CA HIS A 96 4.64 8.48 4.29
C HIS A 96 3.73 8.96 3.15
N ALA A 97 4.31 9.55 2.09
CA ALA A 97 3.56 10.02 0.92
C ALA A 97 2.87 8.87 0.18
N TYR A 98 3.58 7.76 -0.09
CA TYR A 98 3.00 6.58 -0.73
C TYR A 98 1.93 5.93 0.13
N LYS A 99 2.12 5.88 1.46
CA LYS A 99 1.09 5.40 2.39
C LYS A 99 -0.19 6.23 2.27
N LYS A 100 -0.06 7.55 2.30
CA LYS A 100 -1.19 8.48 2.17
C LYS A 100 -1.93 8.25 0.85
N SER A 101 -1.21 8.19 -0.27
CA SER A 101 -1.79 7.92 -1.59
C SER A 101 -2.53 6.58 -1.64
N TRP A 102 -1.94 5.53 -1.08
CA TRP A 102 -2.59 4.21 -1.00
C TRP A 102 -3.90 4.26 -0.19
N LEU A 103 -3.91 4.93 0.97
CA LEU A 103 -5.12 5.09 1.79
C LEU A 103 -6.20 5.87 1.05
N GLU A 104 -5.85 6.95 0.35
CA GLU A 104 -6.78 7.74 -0.47
C GLU A 104 -7.40 6.89 -1.59
N CYS A 105 -6.59 6.10 -2.30
CA CYS A 105 -7.08 5.14 -3.29
C CYS A 105 -8.05 4.12 -2.67
N GLN A 106 -7.72 3.60 -1.47
CA GLN A 106 -8.53 2.60 -0.78
C GLN A 106 -9.89 3.18 -0.35
N ILE A 107 -9.90 4.40 0.21
CA ILE A 107 -11.12 5.11 0.61
C ILE A 107 -12.03 5.33 -0.61
N ASN A 108 -11.45 5.81 -1.72
CA ASN A 108 -12.19 6.04 -2.96
C ASN A 108 -12.77 4.73 -3.53
N SER A 109 -12.00 3.64 -3.55
CA SER A 109 -12.48 2.32 -3.98
C SER A 109 -13.65 1.82 -3.12
N LYS A 110 -13.54 1.97 -1.79
CA LYS A 110 -14.57 1.58 -0.83
C LYS A 110 -15.87 2.38 -1.03
N ALA A 111 -15.78 3.68 -1.29
CA ALA A 111 -16.93 4.51 -1.57
C ALA A 111 -17.70 4.02 -2.80
N ILE A 112 -17.00 3.65 -3.89
CA ILE A 112 -17.64 3.10 -5.09
C ILE A 112 -18.25 1.72 -4.83
N ALA A 113 -17.56 0.87 -4.06
CA ALA A 113 -18.10 -0.44 -3.66
C ALA A 113 -19.43 -0.29 -2.89
N MET A 114 -19.52 0.67 -1.97
CA MET A 114 -20.75 0.96 -1.23
C MET A 114 -21.88 1.43 -2.15
N LEU A 115 -21.58 2.25 -3.15
CA LEU A 115 -22.56 2.70 -4.14
C LEU A 115 -23.08 1.54 -5.01
N LEU A 116 -22.20 0.65 -5.45
CA LEU A 116 -22.56 -0.57 -6.19
C LEU A 116 -23.47 -1.46 -5.35
N HIS A 117 -23.11 -1.71 -4.10
CA HIS A 117 -23.90 -2.51 -3.17
C HIS A 117 -25.30 -1.92 -2.95
N LYS A 118 -25.40 -0.60 -2.71
CA LYS A 118 -26.68 0.09 -2.53
C LYS A 118 -27.56 0.00 -3.77
N LYS A 119 -26.97 0.02 -4.98
CA LYS A 119 -27.73 -0.17 -6.22
C LYS A 119 -28.22 -1.61 -6.37
N ALA A 120 -27.38 -2.60 -6.08
CA ALA A 120 -27.76 -4.02 -6.13
C ALA A 120 -28.96 -4.31 -5.23
N LEU A 121 -28.94 -3.85 -3.97
CA LEU A 121 -30.06 -4.02 -3.03
C LEU A 121 -31.36 -3.36 -3.52
N LYS A 122 -31.28 -2.21 -4.19
CA LYS A 122 -32.46 -1.55 -4.76
C LYS A 122 -33.04 -2.34 -5.93
N GLU A 123 -32.19 -2.90 -6.78
CA GLU A 123 -32.60 -3.72 -7.92
C GLU A 123 -33.27 -5.01 -7.44
N GLU A 124 -32.65 -5.70 -6.50
CA GLU A 124 -33.21 -6.91 -5.85
C GLU A 124 -34.59 -6.63 -5.25
N LYS A 125 -34.75 -5.50 -4.54
CA LYS A 125 -36.06 -5.12 -4.00
C LYS A 125 -37.11 -4.90 -5.10
N ILE A 126 -36.73 -4.29 -6.22
CA ILE A 126 -37.64 -4.06 -7.35
C ILE A 126 -38.01 -5.39 -8.02
N GLU A 127 -37.05 -6.30 -8.18
CA GLU A 127 -37.27 -7.63 -8.74
C GLU A 127 -38.20 -8.46 -7.84
N ASN A 128 -37.96 -8.50 -6.53
CA ASN A 128 -38.84 -9.20 -5.57
C ASN A 128 -40.29 -8.69 -5.63
N ILE A 129 -40.50 -7.37 -5.75
CA ILE A 129 -41.85 -6.79 -5.89
C ILE A 129 -42.51 -7.25 -7.20
N LYS A 130 -41.76 -7.34 -8.30
CA LYS A 130 -42.29 -7.81 -9.59
C LYS A 130 -42.64 -9.30 -9.53
N GLU A 131 -41.77 -10.11 -8.96
CA GLU A 131 -42.00 -11.55 -8.78
C GLU A 131 -43.22 -11.81 -7.90
N GLN A 132 -43.37 -11.08 -6.80
CA GLN A 132 -44.53 -11.19 -5.93
C GLN A 132 -45.83 -10.87 -6.68
N LYS A 133 -45.87 -9.80 -7.48
CA LYS A 133 -47.04 -9.46 -8.30
C LYS A 133 -47.38 -10.55 -9.32
N LEU A 134 -46.38 -11.11 -10.00
CA LEU A 134 -46.59 -12.20 -10.96
C LEU A 134 -47.14 -13.46 -10.28
N LEU A 135 -46.64 -13.80 -9.09
CA LEU A 135 -47.16 -14.91 -8.28
C LEU A 135 -48.60 -14.67 -7.84
N ASP A 136 -48.92 -13.45 -7.39
CA ASP A 136 -50.27 -13.06 -6.99
C ASP A 136 -51.24 -13.16 -8.18
N GLU A 137 -50.88 -12.63 -9.35
CA GLU A 137 -51.67 -12.72 -10.59
C GLU A 137 -51.91 -14.17 -11.01
N PHE A 138 -50.88 -15.02 -10.95
CA PHE A 138 -50.98 -16.44 -11.27
C PHE A 138 -51.89 -17.19 -10.30
N THR A 139 -51.79 -16.89 -9.00
CA THR A 139 -52.64 -17.49 -7.95
C THR A 139 -54.11 -17.11 -8.16
N ILE A 140 -54.36 -15.84 -8.49
CA ILE A 140 -55.69 -15.34 -8.82
C ILE A 140 -56.24 -16.05 -10.06
N PHE A 141 -55.46 -16.17 -11.13
CA PHE A 141 -55.87 -16.86 -12.36
C PHE A 141 -56.26 -18.32 -12.10
N GLN A 142 -55.43 -19.06 -11.36
CA GLN A 142 -55.73 -20.45 -10.99
C GLN A 142 -57.01 -20.57 -10.15
N TYR A 143 -57.22 -19.64 -9.21
CA TYR A 143 -58.42 -19.62 -8.39
C TYR A 143 -59.68 -19.47 -9.25
N PHE A 144 -59.68 -18.55 -10.21
CA PHE A 144 -60.81 -18.36 -11.13
C PHE A 144 -61.02 -19.55 -12.05
N GLN A 145 -59.95 -20.17 -12.56
CA GLN A 145 -60.04 -21.33 -13.43
C GLN A 145 -60.69 -22.54 -12.72
N LYS A 146 -60.31 -22.81 -11.47
CA LYS A 146 -60.92 -23.90 -10.66
C LYS A 146 -62.40 -23.65 -10.36
N ARG A 147 -62.82 -22.38 -10.24
CA ARG A 147 -64.21 -22.01 -9.96
C ARG A 147 -65.13 -22.11 -11.17
N SER A 148 -64.58 -22.02 -12.39
CA SER A 148 -65.32 -22.13 -13.65
C SER A 148 -65.57 -23.59 -14.09
N GLN A 149 -64.96 -24.58 -13.41
CA GLN A 149 -65.10 -26.01 -13.71
C GLN A 149 -66.04 -26.75 -12.75
N ILE A 150 -66.75 -26.02 -11.89
CA ILE A 150 -67.83 -26.50 -11.00
C ILE A 150 -69.12 -25.86 -11.49
#